data_AF-A0A7J5D6X7-F1
#
_entry.id   AF-A0A7J5D6X7-F1
#
_cell.length_a   1.000
_cell.length_b   1.000
_cell.length_c   1.000
_cell.angle_alpha   90.00
_cell.angle_beta   90.00
_cell.angle_gamma   90.00
#
_symmetry.space_group_name_H-M   'P 1'
#
loop_
_entity.id
_entity.type
_entity.pdbx_description
1 polymer ?
#
loop_
_entity_poly.entity_id
_entity_poly.type
_entity_poly.pdbx_seq_one_letter_code
_entity_poly.pdbx_strand_id
1 'polypeptide(L)'
;MRVSSGPGHRAVLAGATALVLALTASPTAHATSHVPPAHHGSLVLVGGGLKENNTQVYGEIIRRAGGAKARIGVLTAASIPRSQDPDAADPDRCSNSACNGDYYAALFEKHGAADAQWIPVDLDHIADADSDAVVDQVNSMTGFFFGGGDQERYIRTLMHGDAHTDSKVLAAIRHKLSQGAVVSGSSAGAQIASGPDMVSGGDSYQALRDGSAPGYFDDPTRLGYFPDGGFGFLRSGLIDTHTGTYGREGRALRLAADTGHDRVYALDENTALVVDRPGTGRETLTVLGPGGVGVLDLRTAGTRTTRTGWSLSRARYTYLSDGDRYDVRHWLPLPAHDKHLLVPSTDSPVPTNADVFYSTANPAGTPYSFRTTARALASTRARSTATASTFETGPRFTVTFAKRPGFTAWSSDGTSAQTLVGMQIAVAPR
;
A
#
# COMPACT_ATOMS: atom_id res chain seq x y z
N MET A 1 -27.59 56.46 -63.20
CA MET A 1 -28.07 57.80 -63.59
C MET A 1 -28.23 58.63 -62.33
N ARG A 2 -27.46 59.73 -62.25
CA ARG A 2 -27.68 61.02 -61.54
C ARG A 2 -28.34 60.98 -60.13
N VAL A 3 -27.58 61.26 -59.06
CA VAL A 3 -27.23 62.61 -58.47
C VAL A 3 -28.28 63.05 -57.43
N SER A 4 -27.88 62.99 -56.15
CA SER A 4 -27.78 64.09 -55.15
C SER A 4 -29.12 64.44 -54.47
N SER A 5 -29.19 64.97 -53.27
CA SER A 5 -28.35 65.93 -52.55
C SER A 5 -28.68 65.90 -51.05
N GLY A 6 -27.71 66.24 -50.18
CA GLY A 6 -27.98 66.77 -48.83
C GLY A 6 -28.61 68.17 -48.89
N PRO A 7 -28.60 69.02 -47.83
CA PRO A 7 -27.92 68.90 -46.53
C PRO A 7 -28.77 69.38 -45.32
N GLY A 8 -28.15 69.42 -44.12
CA GLY A 8 -28.26 70.62 -43.27
C GLY A 8 -28.93 70.51 -41.88
N HIS A 9 -28.08 70.65 -40.86
CA HIS A 9 -28.27 71.35 -39.57
C HIS A 9 -29.35 70.83 -38.59
N ARG A 10 -28.95 70.20 -37.47
CA ARG A 10 -28.58 70.81 -36.15
C ARG A 10 -29.68 71.67 -35.51
N ALA A 11 -30.28 71.15 -34.43
CA ALA A 11 -30.32 71.71 -33.06
C ALA A 11 -31.56 71.18 -32.31
N VAL A 12 -31.40 70.30 -31.32
CA VAL A 12 -31.29 70.57 -29.86
C VAL A 12 -32.65 70.59 -29.14
N LEU A 13 -32.77 69.57 -28.27
CA LEU A 13 -33.49 69.45 -27.00
C LEU A 13 -34.95 69.93 -26.87
N ALA A 14 -35.82 68.97 -26.55
CA ALA A 14 -36.74 69.11 -25.43
C ALA A 14 -36.96 67.71 -24.82
N GLY A 15 -36.78 67.61 -23.51
CA GLY A 15 -36.91 66.38 -22.75
C GLY A 15 -38.36 65.91 -22.61
N ALA A 16 -38.52 64.59 -22.56
CA ALA A 16 -39.73 63.94 -22.10
C ALA A 16 -39.32 62.72 -21.28
N THR A 17 -39.60 62.77 -19.98
CA THR A 17 -39.53 61.66 -19.04
C THR A 17 -40.63 60.65 -19.37
N ALA A 18 -40.26 59.50 -19.92
CA ALA A 18 -41.14 58.37 -20.14
C ALA A 18 -40.90 57.29 -19.06
N LEU A 19 -41.98 56.95 -18.36
CA LEU A 19 -42.07 55.91 -17.35
C LEU A 19 -41.97 54.53 -18.03
N VAL A 20 -40.88 53.79 -17.80
CA VAL A 20 -40.71 52.41 -18.28
C VAL A 20 -40.96 51.45 -17.10
N LEU A 21 -42.03 50.66 -17.19
CA LEU A 21 -42.24 49.49 -16.34
C LEU A 21 -41.15 48.44 -16.66
N ALA A 22 -40.18 48.29 -15.76
CA ALA A 22 -39.24 47.18 -15.81
C ALA A 22 -39.91 45.94 -15.22
N LEU A 23 -40.21 44.95 -16.07
CA LEU A 23 -40.50 43.59 -15.63
C LEU A 23 -39.24 42.99 -14.99
N THR A 24 -39.23 42.88 -13.67
CA THR A 24 -38.18 42.17 -12.94
C THR A 24 -38.36 40.66 -13.11
N ALA A 25 -37.70 40.09 -14.11
CA ALA A 25 -37.49 38.65 -14.18
C ALA A 25 -36.53 38.25 -13.05
N SER A 26 -37.06 37.65 -11.99
CA SER A 26 -36.24 37.05 -10.94
C SER A 26 -35.42 35.90 -11.55
N PRO A 27 -34.09 35.86 -11.37
CA PRO A 27 -33.32 34.70 -11.79
C PRO A 27 -33.74 33.51 -10.93
N THR A 28 -34.40 32.53 -11.55
CA THR A 28 -34.62 31.21 -10.95
C THR A 28 -33.25 30.58 -10.70
N ALA A 29 -32.78 30.68 -9.46
CA ALA A 29 -31.64 29.94 -8.97
C ALA A 29 -31.90 28.45 -9.22
N HIS A 30 -31.23 27.90 -10.23
CA HIS A 30 -31.13 26.47 -10.40
C HIS A 30 -30.31 25.99 -9.21
N ALA A 31 -31.00 25.45 -8.20
CA ALA A 31 -30.36 24.67 -7.16
C ALA A 31 -29.73 23.47 -7.85
N THR A 32 -28.47 23.61 -8.27
CA THR A 32 -27.61 22.46 -8.52
C THR A 32 -27.64 21.69 -7.21
N SER A 33 -28.31 20.54 -7.21
CA SER A 33 -28.15 19.54 -6.17
C SER A 33 -26.66 19.23 -6.10
N HIS A 34 -25.96 19.86 -5.17
CA HIS A 34 -24.60 19.53 -4.83
C HIS A 34 -24.72 18.16 -4.17
N VAL A 35 -24.70 17.10 -4.98
CA VAL A 35 -24.50 15.75 -4.47
C VAL A 35 -23.17 15.85 -3.71
N PRO A 36 -23.16 15.70 -2.37
CA PRO A 36 -21.91 15.67 -1.64
C PRO A 36 -21.01 14.65 -2.32
N PRO A 37 -19.72 14.94 -2.57
CA PRO A 37 -18.85 13.96 -3.19
C PRO A 37 -18.99 12.67 -2.39
N ALA A 38 -19.32 11.57 -3.08
CA ALA A 38 -19.43 10.26 -2.44
C ALA A 38 -18.16 10.07 -1.59
N HIS A 39 -18.34 9.99 -0.26
CA HIS A 39 -17.25 9.79 0.66
C HIS A 39 -16.79 8.34 0.50
N HIS A 40 -15.96 8.10 -0.49
CA HIS A 40 -15.32 6.80 -0.66
C HIS A 40 -14.36 6.59 0.50
N GLY A 41 -14.34 5.37 1.04
CA GLY A 41 -13.38 4.99 2.05
C GLY A 41 -11.94 5.04 1.56
N SER A 42 -11.03 4.70 2.45
CA SER A 42 -9.60 4.69 2.16
C SER A 42 -8.89 3.57 2.89
N LEU A 43 -7.71 3.21 2.40
CA LEU A 43 -6.82 2.25 3.06
C LEU A 43 -5.56 2.92 3.55
N VAL A 44 -5.01 2.47 4.67
CA VAL A 44 -3.67 2.82 5.14
C VAL A 44 -2.93 1.53 5.50
N LEU A 45 -2.09 1.06 4.57
CA LEU A 45 -1.47 -0.26 4.63
C LEU A 45 0.00 -0.11 5.01
N VAL A 46 0.37 -0.58 6.20
CA VAL A 46 1.72 -0.43 6.75
C VAL A 46 2.49 -1.73 6.58
N GLY A 47 3.73 -1.64 6.08
CA GLY A 47 4.56 -2.83 5.81
C GLY A 47 4.92 -3.66 7.04
N GLY A 48 4.59 -3.22 8.25
CA GLY A 48 4.93 -3.87 9.50
C GLY A 48 5.78 -2.98 10.39
N GLY A 49 6.05 -3.42 11.63
CA GLY A 49 6.96 -2.71 12.54
C GLY A 49 6.61 -1.23 12.79
N LEU A 50 5.32 -0.87 12.71
CA LEU A 50 4.84 0.49 12.96
C LEU A 50 5.28 0.95 14.34
N LYS A 51 6.11 1.99 14.40
CA LYS A 51 6.65 2.49 15.66
C LYS A 51 5.63 3.35 16.38
N GLU A 52 5.56 3.24 17.70
CA GLU A 52 4.66 4.02 18.55
C GLU A 52 4.75 5.52 18.33
N ASN A 53 5.96 6.02 18.04
CA ASN A 53 6.23 7.44 17.84
C ASN A 53 6.00 7.91 16.38
N ASN A 54 5.48 7.06 15.50
CA ASN A 54 5.18 7.42 14.11
C ASN A 54 3.87 8.23 14.03
N THR A 55 3.95 9.49 14.47
CA THR A 55 2.83 10.43 14.48
C THR A 55 2.24 10.68 13.08
N GLN A 56 3.05 10.55 12.02
CA GLN A 56 2.60 10.74 10.64
C GLN A 56 1.57 9.69 10.24
N VAL A 57 1.87 8.41 10.46
CA VAL A 57 0.98 7.31 10.07
C VAL A 57 -0.25 7.22 10.98
N TYR A 58 -0.08 7.30 12.31
CA TYR A 58 -1.22 7.32 13.23
C TYR A 58 -2.13 8.52 12.98
N GLY A 59 -1.54 9.71 12.80
CA GLY A 59 -2.26 10.93 12.47
C GLY A 59 -3.05 10.83 11.16
N GLU A 60 -2.48 10.16 10.13
CA GLU A 60 -3.19 9.96 8.86
C GLU A 60 -4.40 9.02 9.01
N ILE A 61 -4.28 7.94 9.78
CA ILE A 61 -5.40 7.04 10.08
C ILE A 61 -6.50 7.81 10.81
N ILE A 62 -6.15 8.53 11.88
CA ILE A 62 -7.09 9.31 12.70
C ILE A 62 -7.77 10.40 11.85
N ARG A 63 -7.01 11.12 11.04
CA ARG A 63 -7.55 12.15 10.12
C ARG A 63 -8.61 11.58 9.20
N ARG A 64 -8.35 10.41 8.61
CA ARG A 64 -9.29 9.72 7.71
C ARG A 64 -10.50 9.15 8.43
N ALA A 65 -10.34 8.75 9.69
CA ALA A 65 -11.42 8.32 10.56
C ALA A 65 -12.28 9.47 11.14
N GLY A 66 -12.04 10.74 10.76
CA GLY A 66 -12.83 11.89 11.23
C GLY A 66 -12.07 12.83 12.18
N GLY A 67 -10.75 12.73 12.25
CA GLY A 67 -9.90 13.61 13.04
C GLY A 67 -10.17 13.48 14.54
N ALA A 68 -10.40 14.61 15.22
CA ALA A 68 -10.66 14.65 16.66
C ALA A 68 -11.96 13.95 17.10
N LYS A 69 -12.79 13.45 16.17
CA LYS A 69 -13.98 12.63 16.44
C LYS A 69 -13.79 11.16 16.05
N ALA A 70 -12.58 10.75 15.68
CA ALA A 70 -12.30 9.40 15.23
C ALA A 70 -12.60 8.38 16.33
N ARG A 71 -13.29 7.31 15.94
CA ARG A 71 -13.55 6.13 16.76
C ARG A 71 -12.92 4.92 16.06
N ILE A 72 -11.88 4.32 16.65
CA ILE A 72 -11.09 3.29 15.98
C ILE A 72 -11.44 1.91 16.52
N GLY A 73 -11.95 1.03 15.66
CA GLY A 73 -12.08 -0.39 15.95
C GLY A 73 -10.75 -1.11 15.71
N VAL A 74 -10.17 -1.68 16.75
CA VAL A 74 -8.89 -2.40 16.71
C VAL A 74 -9.15 -3.89 16.63
N LEU A 75 -8.65 -4.53 15.56
CA LEU A 75 -8.71 -5.97 15.36
C LEU A 75 -7.30 -6.54 15.44
N THR A 76 -7.12 -7.60 16.23
CA THR A 76 -5.80 -8.18 16.55
C THR A 76 -5.83 -9.71 16.49
N ALA A 77 -6.80 -10.29 15.78
CA ALA A 77 -6.97 -11.74 15.62
C ALA A 77 -5.75 -12.45 15.00
N ALA A 78 -4.85 -11.71 14.35
CA ALA A 78 -3.56 -12.25 13.89
C ALA A 78 -2.61 -12.66 15.03
N SER A 79 -2.79 -12.11 16.24
CA SER A 79 -2.05 -12.53 17.44
C SER A 79 -2.55 -13.88 17.95
N ILE A 80 -1.82 -14.52 18.86
CA ILE A 80 -2.34 -15.72 19.55
C ILE A 80 -3.53 -15.30 20.44
N PRO A 81 -4.52 -16.18 20.66
CA PRO A 81 -5.60 -15.87 21.59
C PRO A 81 -5.12 -16.02 23.04
N ARG A 82 -5.92 -15.52 23.99
CA ARG A 82 -5.58 -15.52 25.42
C ARG A 82 -5.30 -16.93 25.95
N SER A 83 -6.02 -17.95 25.50
CA SER A 83 -5.83 -19.34 25.92
C SER A 83 -4.44 -19.92 25.59
N GLN A 84 -3.71 -19.31 24.65
CA GLN A 84 -2.40 -19.77 24.17
C GLN A 84 -1.24 -18.89 24.66
N ASP A 85 -1.53 -17.81 25.38
CA ASP A 85 -0.52 -16.90 25.90
C ASP A 85 -0.07 -17.33 27.30
N PRO A 86 1.20 -17.74 27.48
CA PRO A 86 1.71 -18.18 28.79
C PRO A 86 1.75 -17.05 29.82
N ASP A 87 1.75 -15.80 29.37
CA ASP A 87 1.83 -14.60 30.20
C ASP A 87 0.44 -13.88 30.29
N ALA A 88 -0.66 -14.53 29.91
CA ALA A 88 -2.02 -13.96 29.83
C ALA A 88 -2.60 -13.35 31.14
N ALA A 89 -1.96 -13.61 32.28
CA ALA A 89 -2.33 -13.05 33.58
C ALA A 89 -1.51 -11.80 33.95
N ASP A 90 -0.41 -11.53 33.25
CA ASP A 90 0.50 -10.42 33.50
C ASP A 90 0.29 -9.33 32.44
N PRO A 91 -0.33 -8.18 32.78
CA PRO A 91 -0.63 -7.12 31.82
C PRO A 91 0.63 -6.46 31.22
N ASP A 92 1.79 -6.57 31.89
CA ASP A 92 3.05 -6.00 31.40
C ASP A 92 3.77 -6.93 30.41
N ARG A 93 3.35 -8.20 30.33
CA ARG A 93 4.01 -9.24 29.53
C ARG A 93 3.11 -9.93 28.52
N CYS A 94 1.79 -9.88 28.71
CA CYS A 94 0.86 -10.56 27.82
C CYS A 94 0.98 -10.06 26.37
N SER A 95 0.88 -10.98 25.42
CA SER A 95 0.98 -10.69 23.98
C SER A 95 -0.01 -11.54 23.19
N ASN A 96 -1.26 -11.51 23.63
CA ASN A 96 -2.40 -12.08 22.95
C ASN A 96 -3.24 -11.01 22.21
N SER A 97 -4.21 -11.46 21.43
CA SER A 97 -5.22 -10.65 20.74
C SER A 97 -5.79 -9.53 21.61
N ALA A 98 -6.31 -9.83 22.80
CA ALA A 98 -6.93 -8.84 23.69
C ALA A 98 -5.90 -7.81 24.19
N CYS A 99 -4.76 -8.26 24.74
CA CYS A 99 -3.72 -7.36 25.24
C CYS A 99 -3.15 -6.44 24.14
N ASN A 100 -2.91 -6.99 22.95
CA ASN A 100 -2.47 -6.19 21.81
C ASN A 100 -3.59 -5.22 21.36
N GLY A 101 -4.86 -5.61 21.49
CA GLY A 101 -6.02 -4.77 21.23
C GLY A 101 -6.07 -3.54 22.13
N ASP A 102 -5.95 -3.75 23.44
CA ASP A 102 -5.92 -2.69 24.45
C ASP A 102 -4.72 -1.76 24.25
N TYR A 103 -3.55 -2.33 23.96
CA TYR A 103 -2.34 -1.57 23.67
C TYR A 103 -2.51 -0.63 22.47
N TYR A 104 -3.04 -1.13 21.34
CA TYR A 104 -3.27 -0.28 20.15
C TYR A 104 -4.39 0.72 20.38
N ALA A 105 -5.45 0.38 21.13
CA ALA A 105 -6.52 1.31 21.48
C ALA A 105 -5.95 2.51 22.26
N ALA A 106 -5.21 2.25 23.34
CA ALA A 106 -4.54 3.29 24.11
C ALA A 106 -3.58 4.14 23.26
N LEU A 107 -2.89 3.51 22.29
CA LEU A 107 -1.99 4.21 21.39
C LEU A 107 -2.73 5.14 20.42
N PHE A 108 -3.88 4.74 19.87
CA PHE A 108 -4.70 5.62 19.03
C PHE A 108 -5.25 6.81 19.80
N GLU A 109 -5.71 6.60 21.04
CA GLU A 109 -6.15 7.68 21.93
C GLU A 109 -5.01 8.65 22.26
N LYS A 110 -3.81 8.13 22.55
CA LYS A 110 -2.59 8.93 22.74
C LYS A 110 -2.25 9.80 21.52
N HIS A 111 -2.54 9.34 20.31
CA HIS A 111 -2.36 10.11 19.06
C HIS A 111 -3.54 11.01 18.70
N GLY A 112 -4.60 11.04 19.51
CA GLY A 112 -5.70 12.00 19.40
C GLY A 112 -6.99 11.47 18.78
N ALA A 113 -7.19 10.14 18.71
CA ALA A 113 -8.52 9.58 18.49
C ALA A 113 -9.44 9.91 19.68
N ALA A 114 -10.74 10.07 19.44
CA ALA A 114 -11.71 10.35 20.50
C ALA A 114 -12.01 9.11 21.35
N ASP A 115 -11.93 7.94 20.73
CA ASP A 115 -12.25 6.63 21.30
C ASP A 115 -11.56 5.57 20.46
N ALA A 116 -11.02 4.52 21.08
CA ALA A 116 -10.54 3.35 20.37
C ALA A 116 -10.85 2.09 21.18
N GLN A 117 -11.31 1.04 20.51
CA GLN A 117 -11.83 -0.15 21.18
C GLN A 117 -11.37 -1.40 20.47
N TRP A 118 -10.95 -2.39 21.25
CA TRP A 118 -10.74 -3.74 20.73
C TRP A 118 -12.08 -4.35 20.29
N ILE A 119 -12.09 -4.94 19.09
CA ILE A 119 -13.22 -5.73 18.57
C ILE A 119 -12.93 -7.19 18.93
N PRO A 120 -13.75 -7.84 19.78
CA PRO A 120 -13.41 -9.11 20.44
C PRO A 120 -13.64 -10.32 19.53
N VAL A 121 -12.93 -10.37 18.40
CA VAL A 121 -12.94 -11.51 17.47
C VAL A 121 -11.53 -12.07 17.38
N ASP A 122 -11.36 -13.30 17.83
CA ASP A 122 -10.10 -14.04 17.76
C ASP A 122 -10.34 -15.57 17.70
N LEU A 123 -9.29 -16.36 17.84
CA LEU A 123 -9.38 -17.82 17.77
C LEU A 123 -10.09 -18.46 18.98
N ASP A 124 -10.19 -17.78 20.13
CA ASP A 124 -10.99 -18.26 21.27
C ASP A 124 -12.48 -17.87 21.10
N HIS A 125 -12.76 -16.81 20.34
CA HIS A 125 -14.08 -16.19 20.20
C HIS A 125 -14.54 -16.10 18.73
N ILE A 126 -14.36 -17.15 17.92
CA ILE A 126 -14.72 -17.13 16.48
C ILE A 126 -16.21 -16.79 16.27
N ALA A 127 -17.09 -17.28 17.14
CA ALA A 127 -18.53 -17.05 17.05
C ALA A 127 -18.92 -15.56 17.17
N ASP A 128 -18.06 -14.73 17.78
CA ASP A 128 -18.31 -13.29 17.94
C ASP A 128 -18.24 -12.54 16.61
N ALA A 129 -17.66 -13.14 15.57
CA ALA A 129 -17.68 -12.62 14.20
C ALA A 129 -19.11 -12.49 13.61
N ASP A 130 -20.09 -13.21 14.18
CA ASP A 130 -21.52 -13.15 13.81
C ASP A 130 -22.44 -12.62 14.91
N SER A 131 -21.85 -12.12 16.00
CA SER A 131 -22.58 -11.54 17.12
C SER A 131 -23.13 -10.15 16.75
N ASP A 132 -24.44 -9.96 16.91
CA ASP A 132 -25.08 -8.66 16.63
C ASP A 132 -24.52 -7.56 17.56
N ALA A 133 -24.12 -7.91 18.79
CA ALA A 133 -23.50 -6.96 19.72
C ALA A 133 -22.13 -6.46 19.22
N VAL A 134 -21.33 -7.34 18.62
CA VAL A 134 -20.02 -6.97 18.05
C VAL A 134 -20.20 -6.19 16.75
N VAL A 135 -21.22 -6.53 15.95
CA VAL A 135 -21.62 -5.74 14.77
C VAL A 135 -22.04 -4.32 15.17
N ASP A 136 -22.80 -4.16 16.26
CA ASP A 136 -23.18 -2.85 16.78
C ASP A 136 -21.95 -2.04 17.23
N GLN A 137 -20.98 -2.69 17.89
CA GLN A 137 -19.71 -2.07 18.25
C GLN A 137 -18.97 -1.57 16.99
N VAL A 138 -18.82 -2.42 15.97
CA VAL A 138 -18.21 -2.11 14.67
C VAL A 138 -18.91 -0.94 13.98
N ASN A 139 -20.25 -0.93 13.97
CA ASN A 139 -21.05 0.13 13.35
C ASN A 139 -20.85 1.49 14.02
N SER A 140 -20.48 1.49 15.31
CA SER A 140 -20.21 2.69 16.08
C SER A 140 -18.82 3.30 15.79
N MET A 141 -17.92 2.57 15.11
CA MET A 141 -16.59 3.02 14.72
C MET A 141 -16.58 3.84 13.43
N THR A 142 -15.53 4.62 13.21
CA THR A 142 -15.31 5.44 12.00
C THR A 142 -14.02 5.10 11.25
N GLY A 143 -13.17 4.29 11.86
CA GLY A 143 -12.01 3.67 11.22
C GLY A 143 -11.69 2.33 11.86
N PHE A 144 -10.95 1.49 11.14
CA PHE A 144 -10.54 0.17 11.61
C PHE A 144 -9.03 0.01 11.47
N PHE A 145 -8.39 -0.62 12.45
CA PHE A 145 -6.98 -0.96 12.43
C PHE A 145 -6.79 -2.46 12.68
N PHE A 146 -6.15 -3.15 11.74
CA PHE A 146 -5.78 -4.56 11.82
C PHE A 146 -4.31 -4.68 12.26
N GLY A 147 -4.07 -5.26 13.42
CA GLY A 147 -2.74 -5.54 13.97
C GLY A 147 -2.00 -6.65 13.22
N GLY A 148 -0.71 -6.78 13.51
CA GLY A 148 0.17 -7.82 12.95
C GLY A 148 0.04 -9.19 13.63
N GLY A 149 0.78 -10.16 13.11
CA GLY A 149 0.77 -11.56 13.55
C GLY A 149 0.71 -12.50 12.35
N ASP A 150 -0.16 -13.51 12.42
CA ASP A 150 -0.45 -14.45 11.33
C ASP A 150 -1.74 -14.06 10.60
N GLN A 151 -1.61 -13.74 9.30
CA GLN A 151 -2.73 -13.34 8.45
C GLN A 151 -3.76 -14.45 8.21
N GLU A 152 -3.39 -15.74 8.30
CA GLU A 152 -4.35 -16.84 8.18
C GLU A 152 -5.42 -16.76 9.27
N ARG A 153 -5.05 -16.31 10.48
CA ARG A 153 -5.99 -16.23 11.60
C ARG A 153 -7.10 -15.21 11.36
N TYR A 154 -6.83 -14.13 10.64
CA TYR A 154 -7.89 -13.22 10.20
C TYR A 154 -8.87 -13.90 9.24
N ILE A 155 -8.38 -14.73 8.32
CA ILE A 155 -9.25 -15.50 7.41
C ILE A 155 -10.13 -16.46 8.23
N ARG A 156 -9.51 -17.22 9.13
CA ARG A 156 -10.20 -18.20 9.98
C ARG A 156 -11.22 -17.59 10.95
N THR A 157 -11.04 -16.33 11.34
CA THR A 157 -11.89 -15.67 12.35
C THR A 157 -12.94 -14.75 11.76
N LEU A 158 -12.71 -14.17 10.57
CA LEU A 158 -13.61 -13.18 9.95
C LEU A 158 -14.26 -13.66 8.66
N MET A 159 -13.98 -14.89 8.21
CA MET A 159 -14.62 -15.51 7.05
C MET A 159 -15.16 -16.90 7.40
N HIS A 160 -16.22 -17.33 6.72
CA HIS A 160 -16.87 -18.61 6.97
C HIS A 160 -16.29 -19.73 6.09
N GLY A 161 -15.49 -20.58 6.73
CA GLY A 161 -15.01 -21.85 6.19
C GLY A 161 -14.39 -21.74 4.80
N ASP A 162 -14.37 -22.87 4.09
CA ASP A 162 -13.80 -22.96 2.73
C ASP A 162 -14.62 -22.20 1.69
N ALA A 163 -15.84 -21.77 2.03
CA ALA A 163 -16.67 -20.95 1.14
C ALA A 163 -16.17 -19.50 1.02
N HIS A 164 -15.25 -19.08 1.89
CA HIS A 164 -14.60 -17.77 1.88
C HIS A 164 -15.60 -16.60 1.81
N THR A 165 -16.72 -16.73 2.52
CA THR A 165 -17.75 -15.68 2.63
C THR A 165 -17.54 -14.84 3.88
N ASP A 166 -17.89 -13.56 3.84
CA ASP A 166 -17.75 -12.67 4.99
C ASP A 166 -18.59 -13.13 6.20
N SER A 167 -18.04 -12.98 7.41
CA SER A 167 -18.84 -12.91 8.64
C SER A 167 -19.66 -11.62 8.71
N LYS A 168 -20.62 -11.53 9.64
CA LYS A 168 -21.36 -10.26 9.83
C LYS A 168 -20.44 -9.09 10.18
N VAL A 169 -19.41 -9.33 11.01
CA VAL A 169 -18.42 -8.31 11.38
C VAL A 169 -17.65 -7.82 10.15
N LEU A 170 -17.14 -8.73 9.30
CA LEU A 170 -16.42 -8.33 8.09
C LEU A 170 -17.34 -7.60 7.09
N ALA A 171 -18.58 -8.07 6.93
CA ALA A 171 -19.59 -7.41 6.11
C ALA A 171 -19.89 -5.98 6.62
N ALA A 172 -19.98 -5.78 7.94
CA ALA A 172 -20.16 -4.46 8.54
C ALA A 172 -18.94 -3.54 8.30
N ILE A 173 -17.71 -4.04 8.46
CA ILE A 173 -16.49 -3.28 8.16
C ILE A 173 -16.46 -2.86 6.68
N ARG A 174 -16.79 -3.76 5.75
CA ARG A 174 -16.92 -3.45 4.32
C ARG A 174 -17.96 -2.37 4.06
N HIS A 175 -19.12 -2.48 4.70
CA HIS A 175 -20.17 -1.48 4.57
C HIS A 175 -19.67 -0.11 5.06
N LYS A 176 -19.03 -0.05 6.22
CA LYS A 176 -18.44 1.20 6.75
C LYS A 176 -17.36 1.77 5.85
N LEU A 177 -16.48 0.94 5.27
CA LEU A 177 -15.51 1.37 4.26
C LEU A 177 -16.21 1.99 3.04
N SER A 178 -17.31 1.39 2.56
CA SER A 178 -18.12 1.96 1.46
C SER A 178 -18.75 3.32 1.81
N GLN A 179 -18.98 3.59 3.09
CA GLN A 179 -19.53 4.85 3.62
C GLN A 179 -18.46 5.88 4.00
N GLY A 180 -17.18 5.63 3.70
CA GLY A 180 -16.10 6.61 3.90
C GLY A 180 -15.18 6.33 5.08
N ALA A 181 -15.36 5.22 5.81
CA ALA A 181 -14.43 4.84 6.86
C ALA A 181 -13.04 4.52 6.28
N VAL A 182 -12.02 4.57 7.15
CA VAL A 182 -10.68 4.06 6.83
C VAL A 182 -10.53 2.62 7.31
N VAL A 183 -9.92 1.78 6.49
CA VAL A 183 -9.41 0.47 6.92
C VAL A 183 -7.89 0.53 6.87
N SER A 184 -7.24 0.30 7.98
CA SER A 184 -5.78 0.36 8.11
C SER A 184 -5.25 -0.93 8.70
N GLY A 185 -3.97 -1.21 8.49
CA GLY A 185 -3.36 -2.38 9.11
C GLY A 185 -1.85 -2.42 8.96
N SER A 186 -1.20 -3.23 9.79
CA SER A 186 0.26 -3.38 9.83
C SER A 186 0.64 -4.85 9.71
N SER A 187 1.66 -5.17 8.90
CA SER A 187 2.12 -6.55 8.68
C SER A 187 0.96 -7.43 8.16
N ALA A 188 0.60 -8.51 8.85
CA ALA A 188 -0.58 -9.33 8.56
C ALA A 188 -1.86 -8.50 8.32
N GLY A 189 -2.09 -7.44 9.11
CA GLY A 189 -3.23 -6.54 8.93
C GLY A 189 -3.21 -5.73 7.63
N ALA A 190 -2.03 -5.46 7.06
CA ALA A 190 -1.92 -4.91 5.71
C ALA A 190 -2.05 -6.01 4.64
N GLN A 191 -1.49 -7.19 4.92
CA GLN A 191 -1.52 -8.35 4.01
C GLN A 191 -2.96 -8.77 3.69
N ILE A 192 -3.87 -8.76 4.68
CA ILE A 192 -5.29 -9.12 4.47
C ILE A 192 -6.04 -8.14 3.57
N ALA A 193 -5.50 -6.96 3.27
CA ALA A 193 -6.14 -6.08 2.30
C ALA A 193 -6.06 -6.64 0.87
N SER A 194 -5.18 -7.62 0.64
CA SER A 194 -4.98 -8.25 -0.67
C SER A 194 -6.28 -8.81 -1.22
N GLY A 195 -6.51 -8.58 -2.51
CA GLY A 195 -7.40 -9.38 -3.35
C GLY A 195 -6.87 -10.79 -3.54
N PRO A 196 -7.17 -11.43 -4.69
CA PRO A 196 -6.69 -12.78 -4.99
C PRO A 196 -5.19 -12.95 -4.78
N ASP A 197 -4.81 -14.19 -4.47
CA ASP A 197 -3.42 -14.64 -4.30
C ASP A 197 -2.67 -13.93 -3.16
N MET A 198 -3.29 -13.85 -1.99
CA MET A 198 -2.66 -13.30 -0.78
C MET A 198 -1.53 -14.22 -0.30
N VAL A 199 -0.33 -13.67 -0.08
CA VAL A 199 0.81 -14.42 0.47
C VAL A 199 0.48 -15.02 1.83
N SER A 200 0.73 -16.32 2.02
CA SER A 200 0.62 -17.02 3.31
C SER A 200 1.98 -17.26 3.98
N GLY A 201 3.07 -17.32 3.21
CA GLY A 201 4.43 -17.53 3.71
C GLY A 201 5.48 -17.55 2.59
N GLY A 202 6.75 -17.74 2.95
CA GLY A 202 7.82 -18.03 2.01
C GLY A 202 8.99 -17.05 2.00
N ASP A 203 10.15 -17.55 1.59
CA ASP A 203 11.39 -16.77 1.41
C ASP A 203 11.74 -16.62 -0.08
N SER A 204 12.45 -15.55 -0.42
CA SER A 204 12.77 -15.21 -1.81
C SER A 204 13.59 -16.28 -2.53
N TYR A 205 14.55 -16.92 -1.85
CA TYR A 205 15.39 -17.94 -2.50
C TYR A 205 14.57 -19.18 -2.89
N GLN A 206 13.83 -19.74 -1.93
CA GLN A 206 12.97 -20.91 -2.11
C GLN A 206 11.87 -20.62 -3.13
N ALA A 207 11.28 -19.42 -3.11
CA ALA A 207 10.35 -18.99 -4.14
C ALA A 207 10.97 -19.07 -5.54
N LEU A 208 12.17 -18.51 -5.74
CA LEU A 208 12.84 -18.55 -7.05
C LEU A 208 13.20 -19.98 -7.48
N ARG A 209 13.58 -20.85 -6.54
CA ARG A 209 13.93 -22.25 -6.81
C ARG A 209 12.71 -23.10 -7.14
N ASP A 210 11.67 -23.03 -6.30
CA ASP A 210 10.59 -24.02 -6.24
C ASP A 210 9.27 -23.50 -6.83
N GLY A 211 9.09 -22.17 -6.84
CA GLY A 211 7.83 -21.53 -7.21
C GLY A 211 6.82 -21.42 -6.07
N SER A 212 5.66 -20.88 -6.41
CA SER A 212 4.54 -20.72 -5.50
C SER A 212 3.59 -21.93 -5.55
N ALA A 213 2.91 -22.19 -4.44
CA ALA A 213 1.82 -23.16 -4.37
C ALA A 213 0.66 -22.64 -3.51
N PRO A 214 -0.60 -22.98 -3.84
CA PRO A 214 -1.73 -22.59 -3.01
C PRO A 214 -1.70 -23.31 -1.66
N GLY A 215 -2.04 -22.61 -0.59
CA GLY A 215 -2.15 -23.12 0.77
C GLY A 215 -1.26 -22.42 1.79
N TYR A 216 -1.37 -22.90 3.04
CA TYR A 216 -0.50 -22.56 4.17
C TYR A 216 0.42 -23.75 4.45
N PHE A 217 1.69 -23.51 4.78
CA PHE A 217 2.70 -24.57 4.92
C PHE A 217 3.45 -24.46 6.24
N ASP A 218 3.73 -25.62 6.86
CA ASP A 218 4.55 -25.70 8.08
C ASP A 218 6.00 -25.25 7.86
N ASP A 219 6.52 -25.43 6.66
CA ASP A 219 7.80 -24.84 6.24
C ASP A 219 7.58 -23.35 5.90
N PRO A 220 8.01 -22.41 6.76
CA PRO A 220 7.76 -20.99 6.55
C PRO A 220 8.54 -20.41 5.36
N THR A 221 9.55 -21.13 4.86
CA THR A 221 10.38 -20.70 3.73
C THR A 221 9.75 -21.05 2.39
N ARG A 222 8.77 -21.96 2.35
CA ARG A 222 8.02 -22.29 1.14
C ARG A 222 7.05 -21.17 0.76
N LEU A 223 7.08 -20.74 -0.50
CA LEU A 223 6.14 -19.73 -1.00
C LEU A 223 4.72 -20.29 -1.13
N GLY A 224 3.89 -19.91 -0.16
CA GLY A 224 2.47 -20.21 -0.13
C GLY A 224 1.61 -18.98 -0.41
N TYR A 225 0.39 -19.21 -0.90
CA TYR A 225 -0.62 -18.16 -1.06
C TYR A 225 -2.04 -18.71 -0.94
N PHE A 226 -3.00 -17.85 -0.59
CA PHE A 226 -4.43 -18.16 -0.65
C PHE A 226 -5.02 -17.61 -1.96
N PRO A 227 -5.50 -18.48 -2.89
CA PRO A 227 -6.03 -18.04 -4.18
C PRO A 227 -7.18 -17.05 -4.06
N ASP A 228 -8.11 -17.28 -3.14
CA ASP A 228 -9.26 -16.39 -2.90
C ASP A 228 -8.87 -15.06 -2.24
N GLY A 229 -7.61 -14.96 -1.79
CA GLY A 229 -7.06 -13.73 -1.26
C GLY A 229 -7.30 -13.52 0.23
N GLY A 230 -7.16 -12.27 0.64
CA GLY A 230 -7.58 -11.81 1.95
C GLY A 230 -9.02 -11.31 1.92
N PHE A 231 -9.23 -10.12 2.48
CA PHE A 231 -10.49 -9.42 2.44
C PHE A 231 -10.68 -8.62 1.14
N GLY A 232 -9.68 -8.51 0.25
CA GLY A 232 -9.87 -7.90 -1.07
C GLY A 232 -10.24 -6.42 -1.05
N PHE A 233 -9.78 -5.68 -0.04
CA PHE A 233 -9.93 -4.23 0.04
C PHE A 233 -9.11 -3.51 -1.05
N LEU A 234 -7.96 -4.06 -1.43
CA LEU A 234 -7.11 -3.60 -2.52
C LEU A 234 -7.04 -4.67 -3.61
N ARG A 235 -7.40 -4.31 -4.84
CA ARG A 235 -7.41 -5.24 -6.00
C ARG A 235 -6.50 -4.81 -7.15
N SER A 236 -5.82 -3.68 -7.00
CA SER A 236 -4.99 -3.07 -8.05
C SER A 236 -3.56 -3.59 -8.14
N GLY A 237 -3.21 -4.56 -7.27
CA GLY A 237 -1.93 -5.28 -7.26
C GLY A 237 -1.84 -6.20 -6.05
N LEU A 238 -0.84 -7.09 -6.07
CA LEU A 238 -0.46 -7.88 -4.90
C LEU A 238 0.16 -6.99 -3.82
N ILE A 239 0.06 -7.42 -2.57
CA ILE A 239 0.74 -6.80 -1.43
C ILE A 239 1.77 -7.80 -0.90
N ASP A 240 2.95 -7.30 -0.59
CA ASP A 240 3.90 -7.99 0.27
C ASP A 240 4.36 -7.03 1.38
N THR A 241 4.56 -7.56 2.58
CA THR A 241 4.89 -6.80 3.80
C THR A 241 6.26 -7.18 4.31
N HIS A 242 6.88 -6.28 5.07
CA HIS A 242 8.27 -6.37 5.53
C HIS A 242 9.26 -6.62 4.37
N THR A 243 8.95 -6.09 3.18
CA THR A 243 9.59 -6.61 1.97
C THR A 243 11.08 -6.36 1.96
N GLY A 244 11.52 -5.11 2.16
CA GLY A 244 12.94 -4.83 2.28
C GLY A 244 13.56 -5.41 3.57
N THR A 245 12.82 -5.44 4.68
CA THR A 245 13.33 -5.95 5.97
C THR A 245 13.71 -7.42 5.92
N TYR A 246 12.92 -8.25 5.23
CA TYR A 246 13.14 -9.70 5.09
C TYR A 246 13.53 -10.12 3.66
N GLY A 247 13.93 -9.15 2.82
CA GLY A 247 14.38 -9.38 1.45
C GLY A 247 13.40 -10.17 0.57
N ARG A 248 12.11 -9.86 0.67
CA ARG A 248 11.00 -10.58 0.02
C ARG A 248 10.77 -10.13 -1.44
N GLU A 249 11.65 -9.33 -2.03
CA GLU A 249 11.48 -8.87 -3.42
C GLU A 249 11.46 -10.06 -4.40
N GLY A 250 12.26 -11.11 -4.14
CA GLY A 250 12.30 -12.31 -4.96
C GLY A 250 10.99 -13.11 -4.90
N ARG A 251 10.43 -13.31 -3.70
CA ARG A 251 9.15 -14.03 -3.55
C ARG A 251 7.99 -13.23 -4.15
N ALA A 252 7.99 -11.91 -3.98
CA ALA A 252 6.99 -11.02 -4.54
C ALA A 252 6.99 -11.07 -6.08
N LEU A 253 8.17 -10.97 -6.71
CA LEU A 253 8.34 -11.12 -8.15
C LEU A 253 7.90 -12.51 -8.63
N ARG A 254 8.23 -13.56 -7.87
CA ARG A 254 7.88 -14.93 -8.25
C ARG A 254 6.38 -15.18 -8.18
N LEU A 255 5.73 -14.82 -7.08
CA LEU A 255 4.29 -15.02 -6.92
C LEU A 255 3.54 -14.30 -8.02
N ALA A 256 3.83 -13.01 -8.24
CA ALA A 256 3.20 -12.22 -9.29
C ALA A 256 3.34 -12.85 -10.68
N ALA A 257 4.52 -13.41 -10.98
CA ALA A 257 4.77 -14.12 -12.23
C ALA A 257 3.99 -15.45 -12.33
N ASP A 258 3.89 -16.22 -11.25
CA ASP A 258 3.20 -17.51 -11.24
C ASP A 258 1.68 -17.34 -11.29
N THR A 259 1.12 -16.28 -10.70
CA THR A 259 -0.33 -16.01 -10.62
C THR A 259 -0.82 -14.97 -11.63
N GLY A 260 0.07 -14.41 -12.46
CA GLY A 260 -0.30 -13.52 -13.56
C GLY A 260 -0.63 -12.08 -13.15
N HIS A 261 -0.11 -11.61 -12.02
CA HIS A 261 -0.25 -10.22 -11.59
C HIS A 261 0.81 -9.33 -12.23
N ASP A 262 0.36 -8.20 -12.78
CA ASP A 262 1.26 -7.21 -13.39
C ASP A 262 1.89 -6.26 -12.36
N ARG A 263 1.38 -6.24 -11.12
CA ARG A 263 1.80 -5.28 -10.09
C ARG A 263 1.92 -5.91 -8.71
N VAL A 264 2.99 -5.56 -8.01
CA VAL A 264 3.13 -5.78 -6.57
C VAL A 264 3.49 -4.48 -5.87
N TYR A 265 2.86 -4.26 -4.71
CA TYR A 265 3.24 -3.26 -3.72
C TYR A 265 4.04 -3.97 -2.62
N ALA A 266 5.34 -3.69 -2.59
CA ALA A 266 6.31 -4.20 -1.63
C ALA A 266 6.51 -3.16 -0.52
N LEU A 267 5.89 -3.37 0.64
CA LEU A 267 5.83 -2.38 1.71
C LEU A 267 6.99 -2.59 2.69
N ASP A 268 7.81 -1.54 2.89
CA ASP A 268 8.81 -1.52 3.94
C ASP A 268 8.18 -1.26 5.31
N GLU A 269 8.87 -1.68 6.37
CA GLU A 269 8.43 -1.42 7.74
C GLU A 269 8.33 0.08 8.07
N ASN A 270 7.50 0.37 9.08
CA ASN A 270 7.21 1.69 9.58
C ASN A 270 6.74 2.69 8.51
N THR A 271 6.30 2.20 7.35
CA THR A 271 5.92 2.99 6.18
C THR A 271 4.57 2.53 5.66
N ALA A 272 3.69 3.48 5.36
CA ALA A 272 2.34 3.26 4.88
C ALA A 272 2.21 3.52 3.38
N LEU A 273 1.47 2.65 2.70
CA LEU A 273 0.80 2.91 1.44
C LEU A 273 -0.63 3.38 1.74
N VAL A 274 -0.90 4.65 1.49
CA VAL A 274 -2.23 5.23 1.61
C VAL A 274 -2.95 5.10 0.29
N VAL A 275 -4.17 4.55 0.31
CA VAL A 275 -5.00 4.30 -0.87
C VAL A 275 -6.28 5.12 -0.77
N ASP A 276 -6.45 6.07 -1.69
CA ASP A 276 -7.67 6.85 -1.81
C ASP A 276 -8.61 6.23 -2.84
N ARG A 277 -9.90 6.08 -2.48
CA ARG A 277 -10.95 5.54 -3.37
C ARG A 277 -10.59 4.15 -3.94
N PRO A 278 -10.27 3.18 -3.06
CA PRO A 278 -9.86 1.84 -3.48
C PRO A 278 -10.91 1.20 -4.39
N GLY A 279 -10.47 0.49 -5.42
CA GLY A 279 -11.32 -0.22 -6.37
C GLY A 279 -12.07 0.68 -7.38
N THR A 280 -11.83 1.99 -7.38
CA THR A 280 -12.45 2.92 -8.33
C THR A 280 -11.49 3.31 -9.46
N GLY A 281 -12.02 3.80 -10.60
CA GLY A 281 -11.21 4.35 -11.69
C GLY A 281 -10.45 5.65 -11.35
N ARG A 282 -10.53 6.12 -10.09
CA ARG A 282 -9.80 7.27 -9.55
C ARG A 282 -8.93 6.86 -8.35
N GLU A 283 -8.61 5.58 -8.20
CA GLU A 283 -7.71 5.10 -7.16
C GLU A 283 -6.33 5.78 -7.28
N THR A 284 -5.85 6.35 -6.18
CA THR A 284 -4.55 7.02 -6.11
C THR A 284 -3.82 6.59 -4.85
N LEU A 285 -2.50 6.46 -4.94
CA LEU A 285 -1.68 6.04 -3.80
C LEU A 285 -0.72 7.14 -3.37
N THR A 286 -0.43 7.18 -2.07
CA THR A 286 0.59 8.05 -1.47
C THR A 286 1.42 7.25 -0.48
N VAL A 287 2.74 7.45 -0.47
CA VAL A 287 3.65 6.82 0.51
C VAL A 287 3.86 7.77 1.68
N LEU A 288 3.74 7.27 2.91
CA LEU A 288 4.05 8.01 4.14
C LEU A 288 4.97 7.21 5.05
N GLY A 289 6.04 7.81 5.54
CA GLY A 289 6.94 7.22 6.53
C GLY A 289 8.39 7.10 6.06
N PRO A 290 9.31 6.74 6.98
CA PRO A 290 10.76 6.82 6.78
C PRO A 290 11.34 5.85 5.75
N GLY A 291 10.63 4.77 5.43
CA GLY A 291 11.04 3.78 4.43
C GLY A 291 10.48 4.11 3.04
N GLY A 292 9.87 3.12 2.40
CA GLY A 292 9.24 3.31 1.10
C GLY A 292 8.36 2.13 0.69
N VAL A 293 7.81 2.25 -0.51
CA VAL A 293 7.03 1.20 -1.17
C VAL A 293 7.65 0.90 -2.52
N GLY A 294 8.08 -0.34 -2.71
CA GLY A 294 8.44 -0.85 -4.02
C GLY A 294 7.19 -1.12 -4.85
N VAL A 295 7.12 -0.57 -6.06
CA VAL A 295 6.19 -1.00 -7.10
C VAL A 295 6.96 -1.88 -8.08
N LEU A 296 6.68 -3.17 -8.04
CA LEU A 296 7.18 -4.15 -8.99
C LEU A 296 6.20 -4.22 -10.16
N ASP A 297 6.66 -3.84 -11.35
CA ASP A 297 5.87 -3.80 -12.59
C ASP A 297 6.34 -4.92 -13.52
N LEU A 298 5.41 -5.86 -13.78
CA LEU A 298 5.63 -7.07 -14.57
C LEU A 298 4.94 -7.02 -15.94
N ARG A 299 4.31 -5.91 -16.34
CA ARG A 299 3.57 -5.81 -17.63
C ARG A 299 4.42 -6.16 -18.85
N THR A 300 5.72 -5.86 -18.78
CA THR A 300 6.69 -6.18 -19.83
C THR A 300 7.61 -7.32 -19.44
N ALA A 301 7.37 -7.99 -18.32
CA ALA A 301 8.22 -9.08 -17.88
C ALA A 301 8.09 -10.30 -18.80
N GLY A 302 9.17 -11.07 -18.92
CA GLY A 302 9.15 -12.38 -19.56
C GLY A 302 9.73 -13.41 -18.60
N THR A 303 9.04 -14.51 -18.41
CA THR A 303 9.45 -15.63 -17.57
C THR A 303 9.82 -16.84 -18.41
N ARG A 304 10.77 -17.64 -17.93
CA ARG A 304 11.15 -18.89 -18.57
C ARG A 304 11.72 -19.86 -17.55
N THR A 305 11.22 -21.09 -17.57
CA THR A 305 11.77 -22.21 -16.79
C THR A 305 12.54 -23.14 -17.72
N THR A 306 13.77 -23.47 -17.34
CA THR A 306 14.61 -24.44 -18.05
C THR A 306 15.19 -25.46 -17.07
N ARG A 307 15.98 -26.42 -17.55
CA ARG A 307 16.74 -27.32 -16.66
C ARG A 307 17.67 -26.60 -15.70
N THR A 308 18.12 -25.38 -16.00
CA THR A 308 19.01 -24.62 -15.10
C THR A 308 18.24 -23.82 -14.06
N GLY A 309 16.91 -23.75 -14.15
CA GLY A 309 16.04 -23.03 -13.20
C GLY A 309 15.14 -21.99 -13.87
N TRP A 310 14.37 -21.30 -13.03
CA TRP A 310 13.44 -20.24 -13.39
C TRP A 310 14.17 -18.91 -13.61
N SER A 311 13.73 -18.14 -14.59
CA SER A 311 14.28 -16.81 -14.91
C SER A 311 13.19 -15.80 -15.21
N LEU A 312 13.48 -14.54 -14.88
CA LEU A 312 12.65 -13.35 -15.12
C LEU A 312 13.48 -12.31 -15.84
N SER A 313 12.89 -11.64 -16.84
CA SER A 313 13.51 -10.54 -17.56
C SER A 313 12.54 -9.38 -17.68
N ARG A 314 13.06 -8.15 -17.77
CA ARG A 314 12.28 -6.93 -18.10
C ARG A 314 11.17 -6.56 -17.10
N ALA A 315 11.24 -7.06 -15.87
CA ALA A 315 10.49 -6.46 -14.77
C ALA A 315 11.05 -5.07 -14.47
N ARG A 316 10.23 -4.18 -13.91
CA ARG A 316 10.65 -2.84 -13.49
C ARG A 316 10.42 -2.67 -12.00
N TYR A 317 11.38 -2.03 -11.34
CA TYR A 317 11.33 -1.65 -9.95
C TYR A 317 11.28 -0.13 -9.85
N THR A 318 10.21 0.36 -9.26
CA THR A 318 10.06 1.74 -8.82
C THR A 318 10.03 1.72 -7.30
N TYR A 319 10.86 2.50 -6.63
CA TYR A 319 10.84 2.64 -5.18
C TYR A 319 10.38 4.05 -4.84
N LEU A 320 9.21 4.14 -4.23
CA LEU A 320 8.58 5.39 -3.81
C LEU A 320 8.89 5.61 -2.33
N SER A 321 9.33 6.81 -1.96
CA SER A 321 9.58 7.19 -0.57
C SER A 321 8.59 8.25 -0.10
N ASP A 322 8.69 8.68 1.16
CA ASP A 322 7.77 9.65 1.78
C ASP A 322 7.32 10.78 0.85
N GLY A 323 6.02 11.03 0.81
CA GLY A 323 5.38 12.07 0.00
C GLY A 323 5.19 11.72 -1.49
N ASP A 324 5.82 10.65 -1.99
CA ASP A 324 5.61 10.22 -3.38
C ASP A 324 4.21 9.69 -3.59
N ARG A 325 3.70 9.90 -4.79
CA ARG A 325 2.38 9.42 -5.23
C ARG A 325 2.50 8.43 -6.37
N TYR A 326 1.45 7.65 -6.57
CA TYR A 326 1.34 6.71 -7.68
C TYR A 326 -0.05 6.75 -8.29
N ASP A 327 -0.12 7.06 -9.59
CA ASP A 327 -1.33 6.91 -10.39
C ASP A 327 -1.44 5.45 -10.85
N VAL A 328 -2.40 4.76 -10.21
CA VAL A 328 -2.70 3.35 -10.42
C VAL A 328 -3.14 3.06 -11.84
N ARG A 329 -3.94 3.95 -12.45
CA ARG A 329 -4.52 3.73 -13.78
C ARG A 329 -3.48 3.91 -14.87
N HIS A 330 -2.66 4.95 -14.74
CA HIS A 330 -1.67 5.31 -15.75
C HIS A 330 -0.28 4.70 -15.50
N TRP A 331 -0.12 3.96 -14.40
CA TRP A 331 1.15 3.37 -13.97
C TRP A 331 2.25 4.43 -13.81
N LEU A 332 1.87 5.61 -13.33
CA LEU A 332 2.73 6.77 -13.30
C LEU A 332 3.16 7.07 -11.86
N PRO A 333 4.44 6.86 -11.52
CA PRO A 333 4.99 7.37 -10.28
C PRO A 333 5.17 8.89 -10.36
N LEU A 334 4.82 9.55 -9.28
CA LEU A 334 4.79 11.00 -9.13
C LEU A 334 5.62 11.36 -7.90
N PRO A 335 6.94 11.63 -8.08
CA PRO A 335 7.80 12.07 -6.99
C PRO A 335 7.22 13.28 -6.25
N ALA A 336 7.49 13.36 -4.95
CA ALA A 336 7.08 14.47 -4.11
C ALA A 336 7.62 15.81 -4.65
N HIS A 337 6.86 16.89 -4.44
CA HIS A 337 7.13 18.21 -5.02
C HIS A 337 8.46 18.84 -4.58
N ASP A 338 8.96 18.46 -3.42
CA ASP A 338 10.22 18.86 -2.80
C ASP A 338 11.41 18.01 -3.29
N LYS A 339 11.17 16.96 -4.07
CA LYS A 339 12.22 16.15 -4.67
C LYS A 339 12.56 16.64 -6.06
N HIS A 340 13.84 16.62 -6.36
CA HIS A 340 14.40 16.98 -7.66
C HIS A 340 15.09 15.79 -8.31
N LEU A 341 15.22 15.85 -9.63
CA LEU A 341 15.94 14.82 -10.38
C LEU A 341 17.39 14.75 -9.89
N LEU A 342 17.80 13.56 -9.45
CA LEU A 342 19.18 13.31 -9.04
C LEU A 342 20.03 13.01 -10.27
N VAL A 343 21.01 13.87 -10.53
CA VAL A 343 22.04 13.63 -11.55
C VAL A 343 23.25 13.01 -10.84
N PRO A 344 23.62 11.76 -11.13
CA PRO A 344 24.73 11.10 -10.46
C PRO A 344 26.06 11.80 -10.76
N SER A 345 26.75 12.28 -9.73
CA SER A 345 28.03 12.98 -9.87
C SER A 345 29.25 12.11 -9.56
N THR A 346 29.04 10.95 -8.93
CA THR A 346 30.14 10.08 -8.46
C THR A 346 30.46 8.96 -9.45
N ASP A 347 31.73 8.55 -9.48
CA ASP A 347 32.21 7.36 -10.21
C ASP A 347 32.42 6.16 -9.28
N SER A 348 31.92 6.23 -8.05
CA SER A 348 32.07 5.17 -7.05
C SER A 348 31.53 3.84 -7.60
N PRO A 349 32.27 2.73 -7.43
CA PRO A 349 31.80 1.43 -7.87
C PRO A 349 30.58 1.01 -7.04
N VAL A 350 29.64 0.31 -7.68
CA VAL A 350 28.56 -0.37 -6.95
C VAL A 350 29.19 -1.53 -6.16
N PRO A 351 29.06 -1.58 -4.82
CA PRO A 351 29.64 -2.65 -4.02
C PRO A 351 29.17 -4.04 -4.46
N THR A 352 30.05 -5.03 -4.34
CA THR A 352 29.67 -6.44 -4.56
C THR A 352 28.60 -6.83 -3.56
N ASN A 353 27.53 -7.47 -4.05
CA ASN A 353 26.47 -7.99 -3.21
C ASN A 353 26.29 -9.49 -3.47
N ALA A 354 26.63 -10.30 -2.48
CA ALA A 354 26.52 -11.76 -2.52
C ALA A 354 25.28 -12.30 -1.78
N ASP A 355 24.39 -11.42 -1.31
CA ASP A 355 23.14 -11.79 -0.65
C ASP A 355 22.07 -10.72 -0.90
N VAL A 356 21.52 -10.74 -2.11
CA VAL A 356 20.57 -9.72 -2.58
C VAL A 356 19.24 -9.71 -1.81
N PHE A 357 18.84 -10.84 -1.23
CA PHE A 357 17.56 -11.01 -0.56
C PHE A 357 17.68 -11.21 0.95
N TYR A 358 18.82 -10.83 1.55
CA TYR A 358 19.01 -10.93 2.99
C TYR A 358 18.60 -12.31 3.54
N SER A 359 19.23 -13.37 3.02
CA SER A 359 18.90 -14.73 3.38
C SER A 359 19.04 -14.95 4.89
N THR A 360 18.06 -15.65 5.47
CA THR A 360 18.10 -16.11 6.86
C THR A 360 19.29 -17.04 7.14
N ALA A 361 19.84 -17.69 6.09
CA ALA A 361 21.03 -18.52 6.18
C ALA A 361 22.33 -17.71 6.22
N ASN A 362 22.30 -16.40 5.97
CA ASN A 362 23.47 -15.53 6.01
C ASN A 362 23.54 -14.73 7.33
N PRO A 363 24.38 -15.13 8.30
CA PRO A 363 24.50 -14.41 9.57
C PRO A 363 25.08 -13.00 9.44
N ALA A 364 25.76 -12.70 8.32
CA ALA A 364 26.31 -11.38 8.02
C ALA A 364 25.40 -10.57 7.07
N GLY A 365 24.22 -11.08 6.74
CA GLY A 365 23.25 -10.40 5.89
C GLY A 365 22.79 -9.09 6.50
N THR A 366 22.38 -8.15 5.65
CA THR A 366 21.81 -6.87 6.10
C THR A 366 20.44 -6.67 5.45
N PRO A 367 19.41 -6.27 6.22
CA PRO A 367 18.11 -5.88 5.67
C PRO A 367 18.23 -4.84 4.56
N TYR A 368 17.25 -4.79 3.67
CA TYR A 368 17.17 -3.86 2.54
C TYR A 368 18.32 -4.02 1.51
N SER A 369 18.91 -5.21 1.40
CA SER A 369 20.05 -5.50 0.51
C SER A 369 19.75 -5.21 -0.97
N PHE A 370 18.59 -5.63 -1.47
CA PHE A 370 18.12 -5.35 -2.83
C PHE A 370 18.07 -3.85 -3.11
N ARG A 371 17.37 -3.10 -2.25
CA ARG A 371 17.26 -1.63 -2.33
C ARG A 371 18.62 -0.94 -2.26
N THR A 372 19.52 -1.42 -1.40
CA THR A 372 20.87 -0.88 -1.25
C THR A 372 21.67 -0.97 -2.55
N THR A 373 21.56 -2.11 -3.25
CA THR A 373 22.20 -2.28 -4.57
C THR A 373 21.59 -1.36 -5.62
N ALA A 374 20.25 -1.26 -5.65
CA ALA A 374 19.54 -0.38 -6.57
C ALA A 374 19.94 1.10 -6.36
N ARG A 375 20.00 1.57 -5.11
CA ARG A 375 20.42 2.93 -4.77
C ARG A 375 21.89 3.18 -5.11
N ALA A 376 22.78 2.24 -4.82
CA ALA A 376 24.19 2.38 -5.19
C ALA A 376 24.37 2.50 -6.72
N LEU A 377 23.61 1.73 -7.53
CA LEU A 377 23.62 1.89 -8.99
C LEU A 377 23.03 3.22 -9.45
N ALA A 378 22.00 3.72 -8.75
CA ALA A 378 21.39 5.01 -9.04
C ALA A 378 22.34 6.17 -8.77
N SER A 379 23.17 6.10 -7.73
CA SER A 379 24.08 7.18 -7.31
C SER A 379 25.40 7.28 -8.07
N THR A 380 25.75 6.28 -8.90
CA THR A 380 26.98 6.29 -9.70
C THR A 380 26.71 6.58 -11.18
N ARG A 381 27.61 7.31 -11.86
CA ARG A 381 27.60 7.45 -13.33
C ARG A 381 28.54 6.46 -14.03
N ALA A 382 29.41 5.76 -13.28
CA ALA A 382 30.46 4.89 -13.84
C ALA A 382 29.92 3.69 -14.62
N ARG A 383 28.72 3.20 -14.28
CA ARG A 383 28.08 2.06 -14.96
C ARG A 383 26.57 2.23 -15.05
N SER A 384 25.95 1.62 -16.05
CA SER A 384 24.50 1.55 -16.23
C SER A 384 23.88 0.26 -15.70
N THR A 385 24.70 -0.71 -15.27
CA THR A 385 24.24 -2.01 -14.75
C THR A 385 24.99 -2.42 -13.49
N ALA A 386 24.33 -3.16 -12.62
CA ALA A 386 24.92 -3.85 -11.47
C ALA A 386 24.29 -5.24 -11.31
N THR A 387 25.02 -6.14 -10.65
CA THR A 387 24.54 -7.49 -10.35
C THR A 387 24.70 -7.78 -8.87
N ALA A 388 23.73 -8.46 -8.29
CA ALA A 388 23.80 -9.06 -6.96
C ALA A 388 23.42 -10.53 -7.06
N SER A 389 23.93 -11.38 -6.18
CA SER A 389 23.61 -12.81 -6.15
C SER A 389 22.83 -13.19 -4.90
N THR A 390 22.11 -14.30 -4.94
CA THR A 390 21.65 -14.98 -3.73
C THR A 390 22.84 -15.54 -2.96
N PHE A 391 22.68 -15.64 -1.64
CA PHE A 391 23.68 -16.25 -0.76
C PHE A 391 23.87 -17.73 -1.10
N GLU A 392 22.76 -18.43 -1.30
CA GLU A 392 22.67 -19.83 -1.62
C GLU A 392 23.24 -20.15 -3.02
N THR A 393 23.61 -21.41 -3.20
CA THR A 393 24.38 -21.88 -4.37
C THR A 393 23.71 -22.97 -5.20
N GLY A 394 22.56 -23.50 -4.78
CA GLY A 394 21.95 -24.70 -5.39
C GLY A 394 20.51 -24.51 -5.90
N PRO A 395 20.28 -23.77 -7.01
CA PRO A 395 21.26 -22.99 -7.79
C PRO A 395 21.47 -21.59 -7.21
N ARG A 396 22.57 -20.93 -7.55
CA ARG A 396 22.73 -19.50 -7.27
C ARG A 396 21.89 -18.70 -8.26
N PHE A 397 21.13 -17.71 -7.80
CA PHE A 397 20.48 -16.74 -8.69
C PHE A 397 21.27 -15.44 -8.75
N THR A 398 21.32 -14.83 -9.93
CA THR A 398 21.84 -13.47 -10.15
C THR A 398 20.69 -12.53 -10.46
N VAL A 399 20.59 -11.46 -9.69
CA VAL A 399 19.72 -10.31 -9.94
C VAL A 399 20.52 -9.24 -10.66
N THR A 400 20.07 -8.85 -11.84
CA THR A 400 20.65 -7.76 -12.63
C THR A 400 19.77 -6.52 -12.53
N PHE A 401 20.39 -5.41 -12.14
CA PHE A 401 19.80 -4.07 -12.08
C PHE A 401 20.33 -3.26 -13.27
N ALA A 402 19.45 -2.56 -13.98
CA ALA A 402 19.85 -1.77 -15.14
C ALA A 402 19.12 -0.42 -15.24
N LYS A 403 19.90 0.64 -15.44
CA LYS A 403 19.44 1.98 -15.83
C LYS A 403 19.17 1.98 -17.34
N ARG A 404 17.94 1.67 -17.71
CA ARG A 404 17.46 1.71 -19.10
C ARG A 404 16.81 3.07 -19.40
N PRO A 405 16.60 3.43 -20.69
CA PRO A 405 15.84 4.63 -21.02
C PRO A 405 14.52 4.71 -20.24
N GLY A 406 14.25 5.89 -19.65
CA GLY A 406 13.13 6.12 -18.74
C GLY A 406 13.44 5.92 -17.25
N PHE A 407 14.60 5.37 -16.90
CA PHE A 407 15.04 5.34 -15.50
C PHE A 407 15.33 6.77 -15.00
N THR A 408 14.81 7.11 -13.83
CA THR A 408 15.17 8.33 -13.10
C THR A 408 15.35 8.04 -11.61
N ALA A 409 16.16 8.85 -10.95
CA ALA A 409 16.31 8.87 -9.51
C ALA A 409 16.01 10.28 -9.00
N TRP A 410 15.45 10.39 -7.80
CA TRP A 410 15.06 11.66 -7.22
C TRP A 410 15.52 11.78 -5.77
N SER A 411 15.75 13.03 -5.36
CA SER A 411 16.35 13.38 -4.09
C SER A 411 15.82 14.71 -3.57
N SER A 412 15.56 14.79 -2.28
CA SER A 412 15.30 16.07 -1.58
C SER A 412 16.59 16.75 -1.08
N ASP A 413 17.67 15.99 -0.87
CA ASP A 413 18.96 16.50 -0.36
C ASP A 413 20.03 16.69 -1.44
N GLY A 414 19.73 16.30 -2.69
CA GLY A 414 20.63 16.38 -3.84
C GLY A 414 21.74 15.32 -3.87
N THR A 415 21.80 14.41 -2.90
CA THR A 415 22.90 13.43 -2.73
C THR A 415 22.41 11.99 -2.64
N SER A 416 21.29 11.76 -1.96
CA SER A 416 20.71 10.44 -1.71
C SER A 416 19.66 10.11 -2.76
N ALA A 417 19.80 8.98 -3.45
CA ALA A 417 18.79 8.46 -4.37
C ALA A 417 17.60 7.88 -3.57
N GLN A 418 16.70 8.75 -3.12
CA GLN A 418 15.58 8.40 -2.25
C GLN A 418 14.50 7.64 -3.01
N THR A 419 14.05 8.21 -4.13
CA THR A 419 13.04 7.65 -5.03
C THR A 419 13.72 7.13 -6.30
N LEU A 420 13.36 5.92 -6.71
CA LEU A 420 13.85 5.30 -7.94
C LEU A 420 12.65 5.02 -8.85
N VAL A 421 12.73 5.38 -10.13
CA VAL A 421 11.63 5.15 -11.07
C VAL A 421 12.11 4.28 -12.22
N GLY A 422 11.47 3.13 -12.39
CA GLY A 422 11.60 2.31 -13.59
C GLY A 422 12.95 1.61 -13.78
N MET A 423 13.66 1.25 -12.70
CA MET A 423 14.89 0.45 -12.80
C MET A 423 14.55 -0.93 -13.34
N GLN A 424 15.21 -1.37 -14.42
CA GLN A 424 14.93 -2.70 -14.97
C GLN A 424 15.60 -3.78 -14.12
N ILE A 425 14.85 -4.83 -13.81
CA ILE A 425 15.28 -6.00 -13.04
C ILE A 425 15.21 -7.25 -13.93
N ALA A 426 16.22 -8.12 -13.78
CA ALA A 426 16.20 -9.48 -14.30
C ALA A 426 16.74 -10.44 -13.23
N VAL A 427 16.20 -11.65 -13.18
CA VAL A 427 16.64 -12.73 -12.30
C VAL A 427 16.94 -13.95 -13.16
N ALA A 428 18.12 -14.54 -13.00
CA ALA A 428 18.50 -15.74 -13.73
C ALA A 428 19.32 -16.68 -12.84
N PRO A 429 19.16 -18.00 -12.99
CA PRO A 429 20.04 -18.95 -12.34
C PRO A 429 21.42 -18.87 -13.01
N ARG A 430 22.47 -19.05 -12.21
CA ARG A 430 23.88 -19.04 -12.64
C ARG A 430 24.48 -20.44 -12.63
#